data_AF-A0A9E0V988-F1
#
_entry.id   AF-A0A9E0V988-F1
#
_cell.length_a   1.000
_cell.length_b   1.000
_cell.length_c   1.000
_cell.angle_alpha   90.00
_cell.angle_beta   90.00
_cell.angle_gamma   90.00
#
_symmetry.space_group_name_H-M   'P 1'
#
loop_
_entity.id
_entity.type
_entity.pdbx_description
1 polymer ?
#
loop_
_entity_poly.entity_id
_entity_poly.type
_entity_poly.pdbx_seq_one_letter_code
_entity_poly.pdbx_strand_id
1 'polypeptide(L)'
;MSDAELDAYAADFTPGFLANLALTVNERPAEIRVDSKKIYLKEGAGNLPTLRIEWDLAAAPLDVKDTNRVAFENKNFAERIGWNEIVVSRAAGVEVFDSNAFGSGVTDEIKTYPAESLDAPLAERAARFSFTTNPAPVGARLLENRDGRASAAVQRDRLAELIAVPEVTPALAVFGLLLAFGLGALHAMSPGHGKTVVGAYLVGSRGTPKHAAFLGLTVTVTHTLGVFALGLVTLFASNYILPEKLMPFLGFVSGLMVLYIGLTMFKTRLFAALGWEKPAHGHSHDHDDGHSHDHDGFTHTHDGHTHSHLPPAEISWKSLLALGISGGLLPCPSALVLMLSAISLGRIGYGLVLTTAFSFGLAATLTAVGLLFLSVGKVFGGTRIAENRLVKLLPVASAFVIAGVGAVICYNSVA
;
A
#
# COMPACT_ATOMS: atom_id res chain seq x y z
N MET A 1 18.76 -12.08 29.93
CA MET A 1 17.80 -11.75 31.00
C MET A 1 16.49 -12.44 30.65
N SER A 2 15.84 -13.05 31.63
CA SER A 2 14.49 -13.57 31.51
C SER A 2 13.46 -12.44 31.51
N ASP A 3 12.27 -12.69 31.00
CA ASP A 3 11.17 -11.70 31.01
C ASP A 3 10.83 -11.25 32.44
N ALA A 4 10.88 -12.17 33.41
CA ALA A 4 10.66 -11.86 34.82
C ALA A 4 11.71 -10.87 35.40
N GLU A 5 12.97 -11.00 34.99
CA GLU A 5 14.03 -10.06 35.40
C GLU A 5 13.84 -8.68 34.77
N LEU A 6 13.43 -8.63 33.50
CA LEU A 6 13.13 -7.38 32.82
C LEU A 6 11.94 -6.68 33.47
N ASP A 7 10.86 -7.41 33.76
CA ASP A 7 9.68 -6.85 34.39
C ASP A 7 9.97 -6.32 35.80
N ALA A 8 10.76 -7.06 36.59
CA ALA A 8 11.22 -6.62 37.91
C ALA A 8 12.07 -5.36 37.82
N TYR A 9 13.04 -5.30 36.90
CA TYR A 9 13.86 -4.11 36.67
C TYR A 9 13.00 -2.89 36.30
N ALA A 10 12.05 -3.07 35.39
CA ALA A 10 11.17 -1.99 34.97
C ALA A 10 10.24 -1.52 36.09
N ALA A 11 9.77 -2.42 36.95
CA ALA A 11 8.94 -2.08 38.11
C ALA A 11 9.71 -1.22 39.14
N ASP A 12 10.99 -1.53 39.35
CA ASP A 12 11.88 -0.74 40.22
C ASP A 12 12.27 0.62 39.59
N PHE A 13 12.55 0.63 38.29
CA PHE A 13 13.02 1.81 37.57
C PHE A 13 11.93 2.88 37.32
N THR A 14 10.69 2.45 37.04
CA THR A 14 9.61 3.34 36.57
C THR A 14 9.27 4.47 37.55
N PRO A 15 9.07 4.23 38.87
CA PRO A 15 8.72 5.31 39.80
C PRO A 15 9.74 6.44 39.85
N GLY A 16 11.04 6.11 39.84
CA GLY A 16 12.12 7.09 39.82
C GLY A 16 12.17 7.87 38.51
N PHE A 17 11.86 7.22 37.38
CA PHE A 17 11.78 7.89 36.09
C PHE A 17 10.63 8.91 36.04
N LEU A 18 9.44 8.52 36.51
CA LEU A 18 8.26 9.39 36.52
C LEU A 18 8.39 10.56 37.48
N ALA A 19 9.02 10.38 38.63
CA ALA A 19 9.27 11.46 39.59
C ALA A 19 10.11 12.61 39.02
N ASN A 20 10.86 12.35 37.94
CA ASN A 20 11.67 13.33 37.22
C ASN A 20 11.00 13.88 35.95
N LEU A 21 9.74 13.51 35.70
CA LEU A 21 8.89 14.16 34.69
C LEU A 21 8.03 15.21 35.37
N ALA A 22 7.94 16.38 34.76
CA ALA A 22 7.03 17.42 35.20
C ALA A 22 6.11 17.81 34.04
N LEU A 23 4.80 17.77 34.29
CA LEU A 23 3.78 18.25 33.36
C LEU A 23 2.92 19.27 34.10
N THR A 24 2.72 20.43 33.48
CA THR A 24 1.77 21.43 33.95
C THR A 24 0.79 21.76 32.85
N VAL A 25 -0.48 21.91 33.22
CA VAL A 25 -1.55 22.38 32.35
C VAL A 25 -2.18 23.59 33.03
N ASN A 26 -2.18 24.73 32.35
CA ASN A 26 -2.65 26.01 32.90
C ASN A 26 -1.96 26.36 34.23
N GLU A 27 -0.64 26.16 34.28
CA GLU A 27 0.22 26.39 35.46
C GLU A 27 -0.06 25.49 36.66
N ARG A 28 -0.98 24.53 36.53
CA ARG A 28 -1.26 23.53 37.55
C ARG A 28 -0.52 22.24 37.24
N PRO A 29 0.19 21.63 38.21
CA PRO A 29 0.76 20.32 38.04
C PRO A 29 -0.31 19.30 37.65
N ALA A 30 0.00 18.49 36.63
CA ALA A 30 -0.82 17.37 36.22
C ALA A 30 -0.15 16.07 36.67
N GLU A 31 -0.92 15.21 37.36
CA GLU A 31 -0.42 13.90 37.77
C GLU A 31 -0.25 13.00 36.55
N ILE A 32 0.95 12.43 36.40
CA ILE A 32 1.30 11.50 35.32
C ILE A 32 1.16 10.07 35.85
N ARG A 33 0.28 9.29 35.23
CA ARG A 33 0.08 7.86 35.50
C ARG A 33 0.53 7.01 34.33
N VAL A 34 0.92 5.78 34.63
CA VAL A 34 1.26 4.76 33.62
C VAL A 34 -0.01 4.03 33.24
N ASP A 35 -0.38 4.08 31.96
CA ASP A 35 -1.46 3.26 31.41
C ASP A 35 -0.92 1.91 30.92
N SER A 36 0.25 1.92 30.28
CA SER A 36 0.91 0.71 29.79
C SER A 36 2.43 0.83 29.88
N LYS A 37 3.12 -0.31 29.99
CA LYS A 37 4.58 -0.42 30.01
C LYS A 37 5.01 -1.64 29.23
N LYS A 38 6.06 -1.49 28.43
CA LYS A 38 6.73 -2.60 27.74
C LYS A 38 8.23 -2.51 27.95
N ILE A 39 8.88 -3.63 28.26
CA ILE A 39 10.33 -3.73 28.37
C ILE A 39 10.84 -4.92 27.56
N TYR A 40 11.93 -4.71 26.82
CA TYR A 40 12.55 -5.77 26.02
C TYR A 40 13.99 -5.39 25.64
N LEU A 41 14.76 -6.39 25.23
CA LEU A 41 16.09 -6.19 24.64
C LEU A 41 15.97 -6.11 23.12
N LYS A 42 16.63 -5.13 22.52
CA LYS A 42 16.83 -5.02 21.06
C LYS A 42 18.32 -5.01 20.74
N GLU A 43 18.68 -5.37 19.52
CA GLU A 43 20.04 -5.13 19.04
C GLU A 43 20.26 -3.62 18.87
N GLY A 44 21.37 -3.13 19.43
CA GLY A 44 21.84 -1.75 19.29
C GLY A 44 23.08 -1.66 18.42
N ALA A 45 23.81 -0.55 18.56
CA ALA A 45 25.06 -0.33 17.83
C ALA A 45 26.08 -1.45 18.15
N GLY A 46 26.76 -1.95 17.11
CA GLY A 46 27.76 -3.02 17.25
C GLY A 46 27.19 -4.37 17.69
N ASN A 47 25.92 -4.65 17.42
CA ASN A 47 25.18 -5.85 17.86
C ASN A 47 25.14 -6.02 19.39
N LEU A 48 25.30 -4.92 20.13
CA LEU A 48 25.21 -4.96 21.59
C LEU A 48 23.74 -5.01 22.02
N PRO A 49 23.36 -5.93 22.94
CA PRO A 49 22.02 -5.93 23.52
C PRO A 49 21.73 -4.60 24.22
N THR A 50 20.69 -3.91 23.77
CA THR A 50 20.25 -2.62 24.30
C THR A 50 18.88 -2.78 24.94
N LEU A 51 18.77 -2.33 26.19
CA LEU A 51 17.51 -2.33 26.91
C LEU A 51 16.60 -1.21 26.42
N ARG A 52 15.36 -1.54 26.09
CA ARG A 52 14.33 -0.58 25.71
C ARG A 52 13.15 -0.69 26.67
N ILE A 53 12.73 0.46 27.17
CA ILE A 53 11.53 0.60 27.99
C ILE A 53 10.63 1.64 27.33
N GLU A 54 9.37 1.25 27.13
CA GLU A 54 8.33 2.09 26.56
C GLU A 54 7.24 2.26 27.61
N TRP A 55 6.75 3.48 27.75
CA TRP A 55 5.63 3.81 28.64
C TRP A 55 4.57 4.56 27.86
N ASP A 56 3.33 4.13 28.01
CA ASP A 56 2.17 4.95 27.70
C ASP A 56 1.76 5.67 28.98
N LEU A 57 1.87 7.00 28.96
CA LEU A 57 1.61 7.85 30.10
C LEU A 57 0.36 8.69 29.84
N ALA A 58 -0.50 8.78 30.85
CA ALA A 58 -1.69 9.63 30.81
C ALA A 58 -1.65 10.65 31.94
N ALA A 59 -2.25 11.81 31.70
CA ALA A 59 -2.48 12.82 32.72
C ALA A 59 -3.97 13.16 32.75
N ALA A 60 -4.64 12.74 33.84
CA ALA A 60 -6.06 13.00 34.07
C ALA A 60 -6.37 12.87 35.57
N PRO A 61 -7.35 13.64 36.10
CA PRO A 61 -8.15 14.64 35.39
C PRO A 61 -7.38 15.94 35.11
N LEU A 62 -7.71 16.64 34.02
CA LEU A 62 -7.20 17.96 33.69
C LEU A 62 -8.32 19.00 33.82
N ASP A 63 -8.02 20.17 34.39
CA ASP A 63 -8.92 21.33 34.36
C ASP A 63 -8.74 22.06 33.02
N VAL A 64 -9.44 21.56 32.01
CA VAL A 64 -9.35 22.03 30.62
C VAL A 64 -10.29 23.21 30.40
N LYS A 65 -9.75 24.31 29.87
CA LYS A 65 -10.45 25.52 29.44
C LYS A 65 -10.57 25.56 27.91
N ASP A 66 -11.14 26.62 27.35
CA ASP A 66 -11.18 26.82 25.89
C ASP A 66 -9.78 26.87 25.27
N THR A 67 -8.79 27.42 25.98
CA THR A 67 -7.39 27.42 25.56
C THR A 67 -6.53 27.02 26.75
N ASN A 68 -5.63 26.08 26.51
CA ASN A 68 -4.82 25.47 27.55
C ASN A 68 -3.35 25.60 27.22
N ARG A 69 -2.54 25.97 28.21
CA ARG A 69 -1.09 26.02 28.08
C ARG A 69 -0.47 24.81 28.76
N VAL A 70 0.36 24.10 28.03
CA VAL A 70 1.08 22.92 28.52
C VAL A 70 2.56 23.26 28.62
N ALA A 71 3.18 22.87 29.73
CA ALA A 71 4.63 22.79 29.83
C ALA A 71 5.02 21.40 30.34
N PHE A 72 5.89 20.74 29.58
CA PHE A 72 6.48 19.45 29.90
C PHE A 72 7.98 19.62 30.09
N GLU A 73 8.54 18.91 31.07
CA GLU A 73 9.98 18.89 31.35
C GLU A 73 10.41 17.46 31.75
N ASN A 74 11.53 17.02 31.20
CA ASN A 74 12.16 15.74 31.49
C ASN A 74 13.56 15.94 32.11
N LYS A 75 13.64 15.70 33.42
CA LYS A 75 14.87 15.88 34.23
C LYS A 75 15.71 14.60 34.34
N ASN A 76 15.24 13.49 33.77
CA ASN A 76 15.94 12.21 33.84
C ASN A 76 17.28 12.29 33.12
N PHE A 77 18.36 11.78 33.72
CA PHE A 77 19.67 11.66 33.05
C PHE A 77 20.20 12.97 32.43
N ALA A 78 20.00 14.11 33.07
CA ALA A 78 20.44 15.42 32.56
C ALA A 78 21.97 15.45 32.30
N GLU A 79 22.74 14.78 33.15
CA GLU A 79 24.21 14.71 33.08
C GLU A 79 24.75 13.71 32.03
N ARG A 80 23.86 12.93 31.38
CA ARG A 80 24.29 11.93 30.40
C ARG A 80 24.22 12.49 28.98
N ILE A 81 25.30 12.27 28.23
CA ILE A 81 25.31 12.47 26.78
C ILE A 81 24.42 11.38 26.17
N GLY A 82 23.40 11.80 25.45
CA GLY A 82 22.43 10.91 24.82
C GLY A 82 21.33 11.69 24.13
N TRP A 83 20.61 11.00 23.25
CA TRP A 83 19.51 11.60 22.50
C TRP A 83 18.30 11.83 23.39
N ASN A 84 17.78 13.06 23.40
CA ASN A 84 16.50 13.43 23.96
C ASN A 84 15.74 14.25 22.92
N GLU A 85 14.59 13.73 22.53
CA GLU A 85 13.73 14.31 21.51
C GLU A 85 12.30 14.39 22.05
N ILE A 86 11.67 15.54 21.85
CA ILE A 86 10.27 15.75 22.22
C ILE A 86 9.48 16.04 20.95
N VAL A 87 8.50 15.18 20.69
CA VAL A 87 7.55 15.34 19.58
C VAL A 87 6.18 15.63 20.16
N VAL A 88 5.55 16.71 19.70
CA VAL A 88 4.18 17.04 20.05
C VAL A 88 3.28 16.56 18.94
N SER A 89 2.25 15.77 19.26
CA SER A 89 1.25 15.33 18.30
C SER A 89 -0.13 15.75 18.74
N ARG A 90 -1.03 15.99 17.79
CA ARG A 90 -2.41 16.40 18.07
C ARG A 90 -3.40 15.33 17.65
N ALA A 91 -4.43 15.14 18.47
CA ALA A 91 -5.58 14.29 18.16
C ALA A 91 -6.56 15.03 17.23
N ALA A 92 -7.40 14.27 16.53
CA ALA A 92 -8.49 14.85 15.72
C ALA A 92 -9.44 15.69 16.58
N GLY A 93 -9.76 16.90 16.14
CA GLY A 93 -10.58 17.86 16.88
C GLY A 93 -9.83 18.66 17.94
N VAL A 94 -8.50 18.50 18.04
CA VAL A 94 -7.63 19.34 18.88
C VAL A 94 -6.67 20.09 17.98
N GLU A 95 -6.64 21.41 18.14
CA GLU A 95 -5.63 22.27 17.52
C GLU A 95 -4.52 22.54 18.53
N VAL A 96 -3.27 22.39 18.07
CA VAL A 96 -2.06 22.68 18.86
C VAL A 96 -1.34 23.84 18.18
N PHE A 97 -0.95 24.82 18.97
CA PHE A 97 -0.37 26.07 18.50
C PHE A 97 0.60 26.68 19.52
N ASP A 98 1.39 27.65 19.09
CA ASP A 98 2.43 28.34 19.86
C ASP A 98 3.35 27.34 20.58
N SER A 99 3.84 26.35 19.83
CA SER A 99 4.73 25.28 20.31
C SER A 99 6.21 25.64 20.09
N ASN A 100 7.06 25.35 21.07
CA ASN A 100 8.52 25.35 20.89
C ASN A 100 9.09 23.97 20.51
N ALA A 101 8.23 22.94 20.44
CA ALA A 101 8.54 21.59 20.00
C ALA A 101 7.84 21.29 18.66
N PHE A 102 8.27 20.24 17.98
CA PHE A 102 7.86 19.94 16.61
C PHE A 102 6.85 18.80 16.51
N GLY A 103 6.07 18.83 15.42
CA GLY A 103 5.11 17.81 15.03
C GLY A 103 5.70 16.49 14.53
N SER A 104 7.01 16.47 14.24
CA SER A 104 7.71 15.33 13.67
C SER A 104 9.04 15.09 14.38
N GLY A 105 9.35 13.83 14.66
CA GLY A 105 10.65 13.41 15.19
C GLY A 105 11.65 13.09 14.08
N VAL A 106 12.92 12.94 14.43
CA VAL A 106 13.98 12.45 13.52
C VAL A 106 14.44 11.03 13.84
N THR A 107 14.08 10.49 15.02
CA THR A 107 14.59 9.20 15.49
C THR A 107 13.62 8.02 15.46
N ASP A 108 12.41 8.22 14.92
CA ASP A 108 11.31 7.25 15.02
C ASP A 108 11.21 6.70 16.46
N GLU A 109 10.92 7.58 17.42
CA GLU A 109 10.83 7.22 18.85
C GLU A 109 12.12 6.56 19.37
N ILE A 110 13.27 7.13 19.01
CA ILE A 110 14.59 6.67 19.47
C ILE A 110 14.86 5.22 19.02
N LYS A 111 14.26 4.79 17.90
CA LYS A 111 14.54 3.48 17.27
C LYS A 111 15.72 3.56 16.32
N THR A 112 15.88 4.70 15.65
CA THR A 112 16.90 4.95 14.62
C THR A 112 17.63 6.25 14.91
N TYR A 113 18.96 6.24 14.90
CA TYR A 113 19.77 7.44 15.16
C TYR A 113 20.39 7.94 13.85
N PRO A 114 20.28 9.24 13.52
CA PRO A 114 20.95 9.80 12.35
C PRO A 114 22.46 9.68 12.49
N ALA A 115 23.12 8.99 11.54
CA ALA A 115 24.56 8.74 11.57
C ALA A 115 25.40 10.03 11.55
N GLU A 116 24.88 11.09 10.93
CA GLU A 116 25.56 12.39 10.78
C GLU A 116 25.50 13.27 12.05
N SER A 117 24.74 12.88 13.08
CA SER A 117 24.45 13.72 14.26
C SER A 117 24.93 13.11 15.59
N LEU A 118 25.81 12.10 15.54
CA LEU A 118 26.35 11.43 16.72
C LEU A 118 27.28 12.33 17.56
N ASP A 119 27.88 13.36 16.94
CA ASP A 119 28.75 14.32 17.63
C ASP A 119 27.96 15.39 18.43
N ALA A 120 26.67 15.57 18.12
CA ALA A 120 25.77 16.52 18.78
C ALA A 120 24.34 15.95 18.83
N PRO A 121 24.06 15.02 19.77
CA PRO A 121 22.71 14.47 19.91
C PRO A 121 21.72 15.56 20.30
N LEU A 122 20.48 15.47 19.79
CA LEU A 122 19.41 16.36 20.27
C LEU A 122 19.25 16.21 21.79
N ALA A 123 19.03 17.33 22.47
CA ALA A 123 18.90 17.41 23.92
C ALA A 123 17.65 18.20 24.31
N GLU A 124 16.52 17.91 23.67
CA GLU A 124 15.24 18.57 23.93
C GLU A 124 14.66 18.07 25.26
N ARG A 125 14.82 18.85 26.34
CA ARG A 125 14.37 18.44 27.68
C ARG A 125 13.04 19.05 28.10
N ALA A 126 12.57 20.06 27.39
CA ALA A 126 11.35 20.75 27.74
C ALA A 126 10.55 21.15 26.50
N ALA A 127 9.23 21.05 26.59
CA ALA A 127 8.31 21.50 25.57
C ALA A 127 7.21 22.37 26.19
N ARG A 128 6.84 23.42 25.48
CA ARG A 128 5.76 24.34 25.80
C ARG A 128 4.91 24.50 24.56
N PHE A 129 3.61 24.31 24.71
CA PHE A 129 2.65 24.46 23.62
C PHE A 129 1.28 24.82 24.18
N SER A 130 0.41 25.32 23.32
CA SER A 130 -1.00 25.55 23.65
C SER A 130 -1.89 24.60 22.87
N PHE A 131 -3.04 24.24 23.44
CA PHE A 131 -4.05 23.46 22.74
C PHE A 131 -5.47 23.95 23.02
N THR A 132 -6.36 23.70 22.07
CA THR A 132 -7.78 24.00 22.14
C THR A 132 -8.60 22.94 21.40
N THR A 133 -9.85 22.75 21.81
CA THR A 133 -10.86 21.97 21.06
C THR A 133 -11.71 22.86 20.12
N ASN A 134 -11.49 24.17 20.15
CA ASN A 134 -12.10 25.16 19.28
C ASN A 134 -11.13 25.51 18.13
N PRO A 135 -11.51 26.36 17.17
CA PRO A 135 -10.52 26.90 16.22
C PRO A 135 -9.39 27.63 16.95
N ALA A 136 -8.17 27.49 16.43
CA ALA A 136 -7.00 28.18 16.99
C ALA A 136 -7.23 29.71 17.04
N PRO A 137 -6.76 30.40 18.10
CA PRO A 137 -6.89 31.85 18.20
C PRO A 137 -6.30 32.58 16.98
N VAL A 138 -6.91 33.71 16.62
CA VAL A 138 -6.40 34.54 15.51
C VAL A 138 -4.97 34.99 15.81
N GLY A 139 -4.04 34.70 14.91
CA GLY A 139 -2.62 35.02 15.05
C GLY A 139 -1.77 33.95 15.75
N ALA A 140 -2.37 32.85 16.19
CA ALA A 140 -1.65 31.70 16.74
C ALA A 140 -0.80 31.01 15.65
N ARG A 141 0.42 30.60 16.00
CA ARG A 141 1.26 29.80 15.09
C ARG A 141 0.92 28.33 15.27
N LEU A 142 0.30 27.72 14.27
CA LEU A 142 -0.03 26.28 14.31
C LEU A 142 1.24 25.44 14.47
N LEU A 143 1.08 24.25 15.06
CA LEU A 143 2.16 23.28 15.19
C LEU A 143 2.79 22.98 13.82
N GLU A 144 4.11 23.08 13.75
CA GLU A 144 4.89 22.78 12.56
C GLU A 144 5.76 21.54 12.76
N ASN A 145 6.01 20.83 11.67
CA ASN A 145 7.02 19.79 11.60
C ASN A 145 8.43 20.43 11.55
N ARG A 146 9.48 19.62 11.74
CA ARG A 146 10.86 20.11 11.71
C ARG A 146 11.29 20.70 10.35
N ASP A 147 10.57 20.38 9.28
CA ASP A 147 10.76 20.93 7.93
C ASP A 147 10.02 22.28 7.70
N GLY A 148 9.36 22.81 8.74
CA GLY A 148 8.62 24.07 8.69
C GLY A 148 7.22 23.96 8.07
N ARG A 149 6.78 22.77 7.67
CA ARG A 149 5.41 22.56 7.16
C ARG A 149 4.43 22.42 8.32
N ALA A 150 3.18 22.82 8.10
CA ALA A 150 2.13 22.63 9.09
C ALA A 150 1.98 21.13 9.43
N SER A 151 1.96 20.83 10.73
CA SER A 151 1.79 19.47 11.21
C SER A 151 0.34 19.04 11.03
N ALA A 152 0.13 18.03 10.17
CA ALA A 152 -1.18 17.39 10.06
C ALA A 152 -1.53 16.74 11.40
N ALA A 153 -2.83 16.68 11.73
CA ALA A 153 -3.26 15.81 12.82
C ALA A 153 -2.65 14.44 12.56
N VAL A 154 -2.00 13.86 13.57
CA VAL A 154 -1.62 12.46 13.48
C VAL A 154 -2.96 11.74 13.45
N GLN A 155 -3.43 11.39 12.25
CA GLN A 155 -4.25 10.21 12.07
C GLN A 155 -3.33 9.07 12.52
N ARG A 156 -3.25 8.85 13.84
CA ARG A 156 -3.21 7.48 14.34
C ARG A 156 -4.50 6.95 13.78
N ASP A 157 -4.38 6.37 12.59
CA ASP A 157 -5.51 5.92 11.80
C ASP A 157 -6.36 5.13 12.78
N ARG A 158 -7.61 5.54 13.01
CA ARG A 158 -8.50 4.71 13.85
C ARG A 158 -8.59 3.29 13.28
N LEU A 159 -8.31 3.13 11.98
CA LEU A 159 -8.01 1.86 11.32
C LEU A 159 -6.76 1.15 11.85
N ALA A 160 -5.62 1.84 11.98
CA ALA A 160 -4.41 1.32 12.61
C ALA A 160 -4.61 1.03 14.11
N GLU A 161 -5.42 1.82 14.81
CA GLU A 161 -5.82 1.60 16.20
C GLU A 161 -6.75 0.38 16.35
N LEU A 162 -7.69 0.18 15.41
CA LEU A 162 -8.48 -1.06 15.30
C LEU A 162 -7.57 -2.27 15.00
N ILE A 163 -6.50 -2.10 14.21
CA ILE A 163 -5.55 -3.19 13.91
C ILE A 163 -4.59 -3.42 15.10
N ALA A 164 -4.30 -2.40 15.90
CA ALA A 164 -3.42 -2.43 17.07
C ALA A 164 -4.12 -2.89 18.36
N VAL A 165 -5.43 -3.19 18.34
CA VAL A 165 -6.12 -3.75 19.50
C VAL A 165 -5.40 -5.04 19.93
N PRO A 166 -4.99 -5.19 21.21
CA PRO A 166 -4.21 -6.32 21.71
C PRO A 166 -4.86 -7.69 21.43
N GLU A 167 -6.18 -7.73 21.24
CA GLU A 167 -6.91 -8.93 20.85
C GLU A 167 -7.78 -8.66 19.61
N VAL A 168 -7.61 -9.46 18.56
CA VAL A 168 -8.51 -9.45 17.41
C VAL A 168 -9.83 -10.07 17.88
N THR A 169 -10.81 -9.23 18.24
CA THR A 169 -12.15 -9.72 18.54
C THR A 169 -12.73 -10.44 17.31
N PRO A 170 -13.53 -11.51 17.47
CA PRO A 170 -14.12 -12.22 16.33
C PRO A 170 -14.92 -11.30 15.40
N ALA A 171 -15.62 -10.31 15.97
CA ALA A 171 -16.37 -9.32 15.20
C ALA A 171 -15.47 -8.46 14.30
N LEU A 172 -14.31 -8.04 14.82
CA LEU A 172 -13.35 -7.26 14.05
C LEU A 172 -12.64 -8.10 12.98
N ALA A 173 -12.31 -9.36 13.29
CA ALA A 173 -11.77 -10.30 12.29
C ALA A 173 -12.75 -10.46 11.12
N VAL A 174 -14.04 -10.67 11.41
CA VAL A 174 -15.08 -10.81 10.38
C VAL A 174 -15.24 -9.52 9.58
N PHE A 175 -15.25 -8.35 10.24
CA PHE A 175 -15.30 -7.07 9.53
C PHE A 175 -14.08 -6.87 8.62
N GLY A 176 -12.87 -7.16 9.10
CA GLY A 176 -11.64 -7.09 8.32
C GLY A 176 -11.67 -8.02 7.10
N LEU A 177 -12.16 -9.25 7.28
CA LEU A 177 -12.34 -10.23 6.20
C LEU A 177 -13.32 -9.73 5.13
N LEU A 178 -14.47 -9.18 5.54
CA LEU A 178 -15.46 -8.63 4.62
C LEU A 178 -14.92 -7.42 3.86
N LEU A 179 -14.19 -6.54 4.56
CA LEU A 179 -13.55 -5.38 3.95
C LEU A 179 -12.47 -5.81 2.95
N ALA A 180 -11.60 -6.76 3.32
CA ALA A 180 -10.56 -7.29 2.43
C ALA A 180 -11.17 -7.93 1.19
N PHE A 181 -12.22 -8.74 1.34
CA PHE A 181 -12.98 -9.30 0.22
C PHE A 181 -13.55 -8.20 -0.69
N GLY A 182 -14.20 -7.18 -0.12
CA GLY A 182 -14.75 -6.05 -0.87
C GLY A 182 -13.67 -5.27 -1.63
N LEU A 183 -12.53 -5.00 -0.99
CA LEU A 183 -11.39 -4.34 -1.62
C LEU A 183 -10.79 -5.18 -2.75
N GLY A 184 -10.69 -6.51 -2.58
CA GLY A 184 -10.25 -7.42 -3.63
C GLY A 184 -11.19 -7.43 -4.83
N ALA A 185 -12.50 -7.37 -4.58
CA ALA A 185 -13.51 -7.26 -5.62
C ALA A 185 -13.39 -5.92 -6.39
N LEU A 186 -13.31 -4.79 -5.68
CA LEU A 186 -13.14 -3.46 -6.29
C LEU A 186 -11.83 -3.36 -7.08
N HIS A 187 -10.75 -3.93 -6.55
CA HIS A 187 -9.47 -3.98 -7.24
C HIS A 187 -9.56 -4.78 -8.54
N ALA A 188 -10.30 -5.89 -8.55
CA ALA A 188 -10.56 -6.65 -9.76
C ALA A 188 -11.40 -5.89 -10.80
N MET A 189 -12.09 -4.80 -10.44
CA MET A 189 -12.78 -3.92 -11.39
C MET A 189 -11.87 -2.82 -11.96
N SER A 190 -10.68 -2.60 -11.39
CA SER A 190 -9.76 -1.55 -11.85
C SER A 190 -9.32 -1.75 -13.31
N PRO A 191 -9.13 -0.68 -14.10
CA PRO A 191 -8.76 -0.82 -15.51
C PRO A 191 -7.39 -1.51 -15.69
N GLY A 192 -7.33 -2.62 -16.44
CA GLY A 192 -6.10 -3.41 -16.62
C GLY A 192 -6.14 -4.37 -17.82
N HIS A 193 -4.97 -4.87 -18.22
CA HIS A 193 -4.75 -5.54 -19.52
C HIS A 193 -5.38 -6.92 -19.58
N GLY A 194 -5.30 -7.66 -18.47
CA GLY A 194 -5.82 -9.02 -18.39
C GLY A 194 -7.33 -9.08 -18.63
N LYS A 195 -8.12 -8.09 -18.20
CA LYS A 195 -9.59 -8.15 -18.27
C LYS A 195 -10.12 -8.00 -19.70
N THR A 196 -9.47 -7.14 -20.49
CA THR A 196 -9.79 -6.98 -21.92
C THR A 196 -9.31 -8.16 -22.75
N VAL A 197 -8.17 -8.77 -22.40
CA VAL A 197 -7.67 -9.97 -23.08
C VAL A 197 -8.55 -11.18 -22.73
N VAL A 198 -8.92 -11.36 -21.45
CA VAL A 198 -9.88 -12.36 -20.99
C VAL A 198 -11.22 -12.20 -21.73
N GLY A 199 -11.75 -10.97 -21.82
CA GLY A 199 -12.99 -10.69 -22.54
C GLY A 199 -12.88 -10.99 -24.04
N ALA A 200 -11.83 -10.51 -24.71
CA ALA A 200 -11.59 -10.77 -26.13
C ALA A 200 -11.39 -12.28 -26.43
N TYR A 201 -10.72 -13.00 -25.53
CA TYR A 201 -10.47 -14.44 -25.66
C TYR A 201 -11.74 -15.26 -25.41
N LEU A 202 -12.52 -14.93 -24.38
CA LEU A 202 -13.79 -15.62 -24.08
C LEU A 202 -14.87 -15.32 -25.12
N VAL A 203 -14.95 -14.09 -25.63
CA VAL A 203 -15.94 -13.70 -26.65
C VAL A 203 -15.50 -14.16 -28.04
N GLY A 204 -14.22 -14.03 -28.38
CA GLY A 204 -13.68 -14.36 -29.71
C GLY A 204 -13.51 -15.86 -29.98
N SER A 205 -13.20 -16.66 -28.97
CA SER A 205 -12.88 -18.10 -29.12
C SER A 205 -13.99 -19.04 -28.62
N ARG A 206 -15.25 -18.58 -28.56
CA ARG A 206 -16.41 -19.35 -28.03
C ARG A 206 -16.17 -19.89 -26.60
N GLY A 207 -15.81 -19.00 -25.68
CA GLY A 207 -15.62 -19.32 -24.27
C GLY A 207 -16.83 -19.95 -23.59
N THR A 208 -16.57 -20.79 -22.58
CA THR A 208 -17.59 -21.38 -21.72
C THR A 208 -17.50 -20.79 -20.31
N PRO A 209 -18.56 -20.87 -19.49
CA PRO A 209 -18.51 -20.51 -18.07
C PRO A 209 -17.36 -21.18 -17.31
N LYS A 210 -17.02 -22.42 -17.68
CA LYS A 210 -15.89 -23.17 -17.09
C LYS A 210 -14.55 -22.52 -17.40
N HIS A 211 -14.36 -22.00 -18.63
CA HIS A 211 -13.15 -21.28 -19.01
C HIS A 211 -13.01 -19.96 -18.23
N ALA A 212 -14.11 -19.22 -18.04
CA ALA A 212 -14.11 -18.00 -17.25
C ALA A 212 -13.74 -18.24 -15.78
N ALA A 213 -14.33 -19.26 -15.15
CA ALA A 213 -14.04 -19.64 -13.78
C ALA A 213 -12.60 -20.13 -13.60
N PHE A 214 -12.11 -20.99 -14.50
CA PHE A 214 -10.74 -21.49 -14.46
C PHE A 214 -9.72 -20.37 -14.59
N LEU A 215 -9.91 -19.49 -15.56
CA LEU A 215 -9.01 -18.36 -15.78
C LEU A 215 -9.00 -17.42 -14.57
N GLY A 216 -10.17 -17.09 -14.02
CA GLY A 216 -10.28 -16.29 -12.79
C GLY A 216 -9.57 -16.93 -11.60
N LEU A 217 -9.72 -18.25 -11.43
CA LEU A 217 -9.06 -19.00 -10.36
C LEU A 217 -7.54 -19.05 -10.55
N THR A 218 -7.05 -19.37 -11.74
CA THR A 218 -5.60 -19.43 -12.03
C THR A 218 -4.94 -18.07 -11.78
N VAL A 219 -5.53 -16.98 -12.27
CA VAL A 219 -5.01 -15.61 -12.01
C VAL A 219 -4.96 -15.35 -10.51
N THR A 220 -6.03 -15.68 -9.79
CA THR A 220 -6.11 -15.44 -8.34
C THR A 220 -5.06 -16.23 -7.57
N VAL A 221 -4.93 -17.54 -7.85
CA VAL A 221 -3.99 -18.42 -7.16
C VAL A 221 -2.56 -17.95 -7.41
N THR A 222 -2.21 -17.72 -8.68
CA THR A 222 -0.84 -17.29 -9.04
C THR A 222 -0.50 -15.91 -8.47
N HIS A 223 -1.47 -15.00 -8.42
CA HIS A 223 -1.34 -13.71 -7.75
C HIS A 223 -1.13 -13.83 -6.25
N THR A 224 -1.92 -14.64 -5.58
CA THR A 224 -1.83 -14.87 -4.13
C THR A 224 -0.49 -15.50 -3.77
N LEU A 225 -0.06 -16.50 -4.54
CA LEU A 225 1.24 -17.14 -4.37
C LEU A 225 2.39 -16.14 -4.58
N GLY A 226 2.27 -15.25 -5.57
CA GLY A 226 3.22 -14.16 -5.78
C GLY A 226 3.30 -13.21 -4.58
N VAL A 227 2.16 -12.79 -4.03
CA VAL A 227 2.09 -11.93 -2.83
C VAL A 227 2.71 -12.63 -1.62
N PHE A 228 2.40 -13.92 -1.42
CA PHE A 228 2.93 -14.70 -0.30
C PHE A 228 4.44 -14.93 -0.43
N ALA A 229 4.92 -15.28 -1.63
CA ALA A 229 6.34 -15.45 -1.90
C ALA A 229 7.10 -14.16 -1.67
N LEU A 230 6.62 -13.02 -2.19
CA LEU A 230 7.27 -11.73 -2.01
C LEU A 230 7.21 -11.27 -0.54
N GLY A 231 6.09 -11.50 0.15
CA GLY A 231 5.95 -11.24 1.57
C GLY A 231 6.93 -12.05 2.41
N LEU A 232 7.11 -13.33 2.08
CA LEU A 232 8.08 -14.22 2.73
C LEU A 232 9.52 -13.77 2.46
N VAL A 233 9.86 -13.46 1.20
CA VAL A 233 11.15 -12.89 0.83
C VAL A 233 11.42 -11.60 1.61
N THR A 234 10.42 -10.72 1.74
CA THR A 234 10.56 -9.47 2.49
C THR A 234 10.74 -9.72 3.99
N LEU A 235 10.02 -10.68 4.56
CA LEU A 235 10.18 -11.08 5.95
C LEU A 235 11.58 -11.64 6.24
N PHE A 236 12.17 -12.40 5.32
CA PHE A 236 13.56 -12.87 5.48
C PHE A 236 14.59 -11.76 5.20
N ALA A 237 14.28 -10.87 4.25
CA ALA A 237 15.14 -9.75 3.87
C ALA A 237 15.05 -8.54 4.80
N SER A 238 14.07 -8.47 5.71
CA SER A 238 13.92 -7.36 6.66
C SER A 238 15.09 -7.22 7.63
N ASN A 239 15.93 -8.26 7.75
CA ASN A 239 17.20 -8.20 8.48
C ASN A 239 18.31 -7.44 7.72
N TYR A 240 18.09 -7.09 6.44
CA TYR A 240 19.09 -6.48 5.55
C TYR A 240 18.61 -5.21 4.82
N ILE A 241 17.30 -5.02 4.62
CA ILE A 241 16.73 -3.90 3.84
C ILE A 241 15.49 -3.33 4.54
N LEU A 242 15.48 -2.03 4.82
CA LEU A 242 14.38 -1.30 5.44
C LEU A 242 13.13 -1.24 4.52
N PRO A 243 11.94 -1.64 4.99
CA PRO A 243 10.68 -1.55 4.22
C PRO A 243 10.35 -0.14 3.71
N GLU A 244 10.79 0.92 4.40
CA GLU A 244 10.51 2.32 4.00
C GLU A 244 11.22 2.72 2.70
N LYS A 245 12.29 2.03 2.29
CA LYS A 245 12.96 2.27 1.00
C LYS A 245 12.40 1.42 -0.13
N LEU A 246 11.87 0.24 0.18
CA LEU A 246 11.30 -0.68 -0.81
C LEU A 246 9.95 -0.19 -1.34
N MET A 247 9.09 0.36 -0.47
CA MET A 247 7.72 0.75 -0.86
C MET A 247 7.67 1.90 -1.88
N PRO A 248 8.37 3.03 -1.71
CA PRO A 248 8.37 4.12 -2.70
C PRO A 248 8.99 3.67 -4.02
N PHE A 249 10.05 2.85 -3.96
CA PHE A 249 10.72 2.32 -5.15
C PHE A 249 9.82 1.37 -5.96
N LEU A 250 9.18 0.40 -5.29
CA LEU A 250 8.22 -0.51 -5.94
C LEU A 250 6.99 0.23 -6.46
N GLY A 251 6.49 1.23 -5.71
CA GLY A 251 5.41 2.12 -6.13
C GLY A 251 5.77 2.91 -7.39
N PHE A 252 6.96 3.49 -7.42
CA PHE A 252 7.45 4.26 -8.57
C PHE A 252 7.65 3.38 -9.81
N VAL A 253 8.32 2.23 -9.68
CA VAL A 253 8.56 1.29 -10.78
C VAL A 253 7.24 0.73 -11.34
N SER A 254 6.30 0.36 -10.46
CA SER A 254 4.98 -0.11 -10.89
C SER A 254 4.16 1.00 -11.55
N GLY A 255 4.19 2.23 -11.02
CA GLY A 255 3.59 3.42 -11.63
C GLY A 255 4.13 3.69 -13.04
N LEU A 256 5.46 3.61 -13.22
CA LEU A 256 6.13 3.78 -14.52
C LEU A 256 5.68 2.72 -15.53
N MET A 257 5.58 1.48 -15.09
CA MET A 257 5.09 0.39 -15.93
C MET A 257 3.64 0.62 -16.35
N VAL A 258 2.75 0.97 -15.41
CA VAL A 258 1.34 1.29 -15.69
C VAL A 258 1.22 2.49 -16.64
N LEU A 259 2.04 3.54 -16.45
CA LEU A 259 2.08 4.72 -17.31
C LEU A 259 2.52 4.37 -18.73
N TYR A 260 3.64 3.65 -18.89
CA TYR A 260 4.15 3.20 -20.19
C TYR A 260 3.10 2.39 -20.94
N ILE A 261 2.48 1.45 -20.24
CA ILE A 261 1.43 0.60 -20.75
C ILE A 261 0.18 1.42 -21.15
N GLY A 262 -0.25 2.37 -20.31
CA GLY A 262 -1.38 3.26 -20.60
C GLY A 262 -1.14 4.14 -21.84
N LEU A 263 0.07 4.69 -21.98
CA LEU A 263 0.47 5.52 -23.11
C LEU A 263 0.55 4.74 -24.43
N THR A 264 1.10 3.52 -24.39
CA THR A 264 1.18 2.65 -25.58
C THR A 264 -0.21 2.19 -26.04
N MET A 265 -1.10 1.83 -25.11
CA MET A 265 -2.51 1.57 -25.43
C MET A 265 -3.21 2.79 -26.01
N PHE A 266 -3.04 3.96 -25.37
CA PHE A 266 -3.69 5.19 -25.79
C PHE A 266 -3.28 5.55 -27.21
N LYS A 267 -1.97 5.52 -27.51
CA LYS A 267 -1.43 5.76 -28.85
C LYS A 267 -2.03 4.80 -29.88
N THR A 268 -2.02 3.50 -29.60
CA THR A 268 -2.51 2.46 -30.52
C THR A 268 -4.01 2.60 -30.80
N ARG A 269 -4.82 2.85 -29.75
CA ARG A 269 -6.27 2.99 -29.87
C ARG A 269 -6.70 4.32 -30.47
N LEU A 270 -5.97 5.40 -30.19
CA LEU A 270 -6.20 6.71 -30.77
C LEU A 270 -5.94 6.69 -32.28
N PHE A 271 -4.85 6.06 -32.74
CA PHE A 271 -4.57 5.92 -34.17
C PHE A 271 -5.60 5.05 -34.90
N ALA A 272 -6.05 3.96 -34.27
CA ALA A 272 -7.14 3.15 -34.80
C ALA A 272 -8.47 3.92 -34.89
N ALA A 273 -8.79 4.76 -33.89
CA ALA A 273 -10.00 5.58 -33.88
C ALA A 273 -9.97 6.75 -34.88
N LEU A 274 -8.77 7.27 -35.18
CA LEU A 274 -8.54 8.34 -36.14
C LEU A 274 -8.42 7.85 -37.59
N GLY A 275 -8.48 6.53 -37.84
CA GLY A 275 -8.45 5.96 -39.18
C GLY A 275 -7.05 5.95 -39.82
N TRP A 276 -5.98 6.09 -39.04
CA TRP A 276 -4.62 5.87 -39.51
C TRP A 276 -4.30 4.36 -39.50
N GLU A 277 -4.76 3.66 -40.54
CA GLU A 277 -4.22 2.34 -40.87
C GLU A 277 -2.80 2.51 -41.43
N LYS A 278 -1.84 1.71 -40.93
CA LYS A 278 -0.54 1.58 -41.61
C LYS A 278 -0.81 1.01 -43.00
N PRO A 279 -0.18 1.51 -44.08
CA PRO A 279 -0.32 0.91 -45.39
C PRO A 279 0.14 -0.54 -45.30
N ALA A 280 -0.74 -1.49 -45.62
CA ALA A 280 -0.30 -2.82 -45.97
C ALA A 280 0.55 -2.68 -47.24
N HIS A 281 1.85 -2.97 -47.15
CA HIS A 281 2.71 -3.03 -48.32
C HIS A 281 2.26 -4.21 -49.18
N GLY A 282 1.46 -3.94 -50.21
CA GLY A 282 1.16 -4.89 -51.27
C GLY A 282 2.37 -5.00 -52.20
N HIS A 283 3.14 -6.08 -52.07
CA HIS A 283 4.10 -6.49 -53.08
C HIS A 283 3.41 -7.41 -54.07
N SER A 284 3.18 -6.93 -55.29
CA SER A 284 2.78 -7.75 -56.44
C SER A 284 4.03 -8.47 -56.96
N HIS A 285 4.07 -9.78 -56.81
CA HIS A 285 4.99 -10.64 -57.57
C HIS A 285 4.15 -11.50 -58.52
N ASP A 286 4.43 -11.37 -59.83
CA ASP A 286 4.05 -12.34 -60.85
C ASP A 286 4.69 -13.69 -60.50
N HIS A 287 3.88 -14.76 -60.52
CA HIS A 287 4.31 -16.12 -60.26
C HIS A 287 4.49 -16.89 -61.58
N ASP A 288 5.57 -17.67 -61.65
CA ASP A 288 5.54 -18.97 -62.33
C ASP A 288 5.99 -20.04 -61.31
N ASP A 289 5.18 -21.10 -61.24
CA ASP A 289 5.34 -22.42 -60.59
C ASP A 289 5.49 -22.59 -59.06
N GLY A 290 4.47 -23.23 -58.46
CA GLY A 290 4.65 -24.26 -57.41
C GLY A 290 4.14 -23.98 -55.98
N HIS A 291 2.88 -24.34 -55.72
CA HIS A 291 2.29 -24.75 -54.41
C HIS A 291 2.26 -23.77 -53.19
N SER A 292 1.13 -23.07 -53.03
CA SER A 292 0.23 -22.94 -51.83
C SER A 292 0.80 -23.22 -50.41
N HIS A 293 0.62 -22.42 -49.34
CA HIS A 293 -0.11 -21.18 -49.05
C HIS A 293 0.68 -20.39 -47.97
N ASP A 294 1.00 -19.13 -48.25
CA ASP A 294 1.40 -18.14 -47.26
C ASP A 294 0.17 -17.66 -46.49
N HIS A 295 0.30 -17.58 -45.16
CA HIS A 295 -0.59 -16.80 -44.32
C HIS A 295 0.22 -15.77 -43.55
N ASP A 296 0.17 -14.54 -44.09
CA ASP A 296 0.06 -13.25 -43.42
C ASP A 296 0.58 -13.14 -41.98
N GLY A 297 1.58 -12.28 -41.84
CA GLY A 297 2.38 -12.06 -40.64
C GLY A 297 1.57 -11.95 -39.34
N PHE A 298 1.66 -12.98 -38.51
CA PHE A 298 1.48 -12.88 -37.06
C PHE A 298 2.05 -14.10 -36.31
N THR A 299 2.90 -14.89 -36.97
CA THR A 299 3.64 -16.03 -36.42
C THR A 299 5.13 -15.79 -36.54
N HIS A 300 5.88 -16.01 -35.45
CA HIS A 300 7.33 -15.99 -35.52
C HIS A 300 7.93 -17.11 -34.66
N THR A 301 9.17 -17.49 -35.00
CA THR A 301 9.83 -18.69 -34.47
C THR A 301 11.09 -18.31 -33.70
N HIS A 302 11.20 -18.75 -32.46
CA HIS A 302 12.42 -18.68 -31.67
C HIS A 302 12.75 -20.08 -31.12
N ASP A 303 14.02 -20.50 -31.17
CA ASP A 303 14.49 -21.83 -30.72
C ASP A 303 13.67 -23.02 -31.24
N GLY A 304 13.22 -22.95 -32.50
CA GLY A 304 12.45 -24.03 -33.13
C GLY A 304 10.96 -24.07 -32.74
N HIS A 305 10.44 -23.07 -32.01
CA HIS A 305 9.03 -22.97 -31.65
C HIS A 305 8.34 -21.80 -32.34
N THR A 306 7.40 -22.11 -33.25
CA THR A 306 6.58 -21.13 -33.97
C THR A 306 5.33 -20.81 -33.15
N HIS A 307 5.07 -19.53 -32.87
CA HIS A 307 3.86 -19.11 -32.16
C HIS A 307 3.15 -17.95 -32.85
N SER A 308 1.82 -17.94 -32.77
CA SER A 308 0.89 -16.93 -33.29
C SER A 308 0.41 -16.00 -32.18
N HIS A 309 0.25 -14.71 -32.46
CA HIS A 309 -0.37 -13.75 -31.52
C HIS A 309 -1.89 -13.56 -31.74
N LEU A 310 -2.53 -14.31 -32.63
CA LEU A 310 -3.99 -14.33 -32.77
C LEU A 310 -4.60 -15.31 -31.74
N PRO A 311 -5.75 -14.99 -31.12
CA PRO A 311 -6.43 -15.95 -30.25
C PRO A 311 -6.80 -17.19 -31.08
N PRO A 312 -6.45 -18.41 -30.62
CA PRO A 312 -6.75 -19.64 -31.35
C PRO A 312 -8.26 -19.83 -31.51
N ALA A 313 -8.64 -20.50 -32.61
CA ALA A 313 -10.03 -20.82 -32.93
C ALA A 313 -10.69 -21.74 -31.88
N GLU A 314 -9.89 -22.53 -31.16
CA GLU A 314 -10.32 -23.36 -30.05
C GLU A 314 -9.53 -23.06 -28.77
N ILE A 315 -10.24 -23.07 -27.64
CA ILE A 315 -9.66 -22.75 -26.33
C ILE A 315 -8.92 -23.97 -25.78
N SER A 316 -7.59 -23.89 -25.79
CA SER A 316 -6.72 -24.87 -25.10
C SER A 316 -6.57 -24.51 -23.62
N TRP A 317 -6.82 -25.48 -22.74
CA TRP A 317 -6.63 -25.34 -21.29
C TRP A 317 -5.19 -24.94 -20.91
N LYS A 318 -4.21 -25.36 -21.72
CA LYS A 318 -2.79 -24.98 -21.52
C LYS A 318 -2.58 -23.49 -21.80
N SER A 319 -3.20 -22.97 -22.86
CA SER A 319 -3.15 -21.54 -23.20
C SER A 319 -3.88 -20.68 -22.16
N LEU A 320 -5.01 -21.16 -21.64
CA LEU A 320 -5.71 -20.52 -20.52
C LEU A 320 -4.87 -20.50 -19.24
N LEU A 321 -4.18 -21.60 -18.93
CA LEU A 321 -3.30 -21.69 -17.77
C LEU A 321 -2.12 -20.72 -17.92
N ALA A 322 -1.46 -20.69 -19.07
CA ALA A 322 -0.36 -19.77 -19.36
C ALA A 322 -0.81 -18.30 -19.28
N LEU A 323 -1.98 -17.99 -19.84
CA LEU A 323 -2.59 -16.66 -19.75
C LEU A 323 -2.93 -16.29 -18.30
N GLY A 324 -3.45 -17.23 -17.53
CA GLY A 324 -3.74 -17.04 -16.11
C GLY A 324 -2.50 -16.80 -15.26
N ILE A 325 -1.43 -17.58 -15.48
CA ILE A 325 -0.14 -17.42 -14.80
C ILE A 325 0.47 -16.07 -15.17
N SER A 326 0.51 -15.72 -16.45
CA SER A 326 1.05 -14.43 -16.90
C SER A 326 0.28 -13.25 -16.30
N GLY A 327 -1.05 -13.36 -16.19
CA GLY A 327 -1.89 -12.33 -15.59
C GLY A 327 -1.78 -12.23 -14.06
N GLY A 328 -1.44 -13.31 -13.36
CA GLY A 328 -1.34 -13.34 -11.90
C GLY A 328 0.06 -13.19 -11.33
N LEU A 329 1.12 -13.49 -12.08
CA LEU A 329 2.50 -13.54 -11.56
C LEU A 329 2.98 -12.20 -10.96
N LEU A 330 2.44 -11.07 -11.41
CA LEU A 330 2.74 -9.76 -10.84
C LEU A 330 1.82 -9.50 -9.62
N PRO A 331 2.35 -9.54 -8.38
CA PRO A 331 1.57 -9.19 -7.19
C PRO A 331 1.19 -7.70 -7.21
N CYS A 332 0.00 -7.36 -6.71
CA CYS A 332 -0.45 -5.98 -6.70
C CYS A 332 0.14 -5.23 -5.49
N PRO A 333 0.48 -3.94 -5.64
CA PRO A 333 0.98 -3.14 -4.52
C PRO A 333 0.04 -3.15 -3.32
N SER A 334 -1.28 -3.16 -3.52
CA SER A 334 -2.27 -3.14 -2.43
C SER A 334 -2.24 -4.38 -1.54
N ALA A 335 -2.15 -5.58 -2.14
CA ALA A 335 -2.06 -6.83 -1.38
C ALA A 335 -0.70 -6.95 -0.69
N LEU A 336 0.37 -6.44 -1.32
CA LEU A 336 1.68 -6.34 -0.70
C LEU A 336 1.67 -5.38 0.50
N VAL A 337 1.08 -4.19 0.37
CA VAL A 337 0.94 -3.24 1.49
C VAL A 337 0.23 -3.91 2.66
N LEU A 338 -0.90 -4.58 2.41
CA LEU A 338 -1.62 -5.30 3.46
C LEU A 338 -0.73 -6.35 4.16
N MET A 339 0.02 -7.15 3.38
CA MET A 339 0.90 -8.18 3.91
C MET A 339 2.10 -7.58 4.68
N LEU A 340 2.75 -6.56 4.13
CA LEU A 340 3.90 -5.90 4.72
C LEU A 340 3.52 -5.14 6.00
N SER A 341 2.36 -4.49 6.04
CA SER A 341 1.80 -3.91 7.26
C SER A 341 1.56 -4.98 8.31
N ALA A 342 1.00 -6.14 7.94
CA ALA A 342 0.82 -7.24 8.88
C ALA A 342 2.14 -7.80 9.41
N ILE A 343 3.18 -7.87 8.58
CA ILE A 343 4.55 -8.27 8.98
C ILE A 343 5.15 -7.23 9.94
N SER A 344 5.05 -5.94 9.63
CA SER A 344 5.54 -4.84 10.47
C SER A 344 4.89 -4.83 11.85
N LEU A 345 3.62 -5.23 11.94
CA LEU A 345 2.87 -5.33 13.19
C LEU A 345 3.04 -6.69 13.91
N GLY A 346 3.87 -7.60 13.38
CA GLY A 346 4.09 -8.93 13.94
C GLY A 346 2.89 -9.89 13.83
N ARG A 347 1.89 -9.58 13.00
CA ARG A 347 0.62 -10.32 12.85
C ARG A 347 0.53 -11.06 11.52
N ILE A 348 1.57 -11.82 11.18
CA ILE A 348 1.71 -12.50 9.89
C ILE A 348 0.50 -13.41 9.59
N GLY A 349 0.05 -14.20 10.56
CA GLY A 349 -1.10 -15.09 10.40
C GLY A 349 -2.38 -14.36 10.01
N TYR A 350 -2.63 -13.20 10.61
CA TYR A 350 -3.78 -12.36 10.27
C TYR A 350 -3.65 -11.74 8.88
N GLY A 351 -2.44 -11.29 8.50
CA GLY A 351 -2.14 -10.80 7.16
C GLY A 351 -2.39 -11.84 6.07
N LEU A 352 -1.98 -13.10 6.30
CA LEU A 352 -2.24 -14.22 5.40
C LEU A 352 -3.74 -14.46 5.20
N VAL A 353 -4.51 -14.44 6.28
CA VAL A 353 -5.97 -14.64 6.27
C VAL A 353 -6.68 -13.51 5.52
N LEU A 354 -6.34 -12.25 5.79
CA LEU A 354 -6.90 -11.10 5.09
C LEU A 354 -6.53 -11.09 3.60
N THR A 355 -5.29 -11.42 3.25
CA THR A 355 -4.86 -11.52 1.84
C THR A 355 -5.63 -12.62 1.11
N THR A 356 -5.90 -13.74 1.79
CA THR A 356 -6.71 -14.82 1.23
C THR A 356 -8.14 -14.35 0.95
N ALA A 357 -8.75 -13.60 1.88
CA ALA A 357 -10.08 -13.01 1.69
C ALA A 357 -10.11 -12.00 0.53
N PHE A 358 -9.09 -11.15 0.42
CA PHE A 358 -8.90 -10.25 -0.72
C PHE A 358 -8.86 -11.03 -2.05
N SER A 359 -8.08 -12.10 -2.11
CA SER A 359 -7.98 -12.96 -3.29
C SER A 359 -9.31 -13.61 -3.66
N PHE A 360 -10.13 -14.04 -2.69
CA PHE A 360 -11.48 -14.54 -2.98
C PHE A 360 -12.38 -13.48 -3.63
N GLY A 361 -12.34 -12.24 -3.16
CA GLY A 361 -13.08 -11.12 -3.77
C GLY A 361 -12.64 -10.87 -5.21
N LEU A 362 -11.33 -10.96 -5.46
CA LEU A 362 -10.75 -10.85 -6.79
C LEU A 362 -11.22 -11.98 -7.73
N ALA A 363 -11.17 -13.23 -7.28
CA ALA A 363 -11.61 -14.40 -8.05
C ALA A 363 -13.10 -14.31 -8.45
N ALA A 364 -13.94 -13.96 -7.48
CA ALA A 364 -15.38 -13.83 -7.66
C ALA A 364 -15.71 -12.80 -8.74
N THR A 365 -15.05 -11.65 -8.67
CA THR A 365 -15.26 -10.54 -9.62
C THR A 365 -14.74 -10.87 -11.01
N LEU A 366 -13.53 -11.44 -11.14
CA LEU A 366 -13.01 -11.85 -12.45
C LEU A 366 -13.90 -12.90 -13.12
N THR A 367 -14.41 -13.85 -12.35
CA THR A 367 -15.35 -14.86 -12.84
C THR A 367 -16.65 -14.20 -13.28
N ALA A 368 -17.23 -13.31 -12.46
CA ALA A 368 -18.46 -12.59 -12.79
C ALA A 368 -18.32 -11.74 -14.07
N VAL A 369 -17.21 -11.01 -14.21
CA VAL A 369 -16.89 -10.23 -15.43
C VAL A 369 -16.75 -11.14 -16.66
N GLY A 370 -16.08 -12.29 -16.53
CA GLY A 370 -15.98 -13.27 -17.60
C GLY A 370 -17.34 -13.82 -18.03
N LEU A 371 -18.21 -14.15 -17.07
CA LEU A 371 -19.59 -14.59 -17.34
C LEU A 371 -20.43 -13.48 -17.99
N LEU A 372 -20.24 -12.22 -17.58
CA LEU A 372 -20.89 -11.07 -18.19
C LEU A 372 -20.48 -10.94 -19.67
N PHE A 373 -19.19 -11.03 -19.98
CA PHE A 373 -18.70 -11.00 -21.36
C PHE A 373 -19.31 -12.11 -22.21
N LEU A 374 -19.39 -13.34 -21.68
CA LEU A 374 -20.03 -14.46 -22.37
C LEU A 374 -21.53 -14.24 -22.61
N SER A 375 -22.21 -13.60 -21.66
CA SER A 375 -23.65 -13.29 -21.76
C SER A 375 -23.91 -12.19 -22.80
N VAL A 376 -23.11 -11.13 -22.77
CA VAL A 376 -23.16 -10.04 -23.76
C VAL A 376 -22.83 -10.56 -25.16
N GLY A 377 -21.81 -11.41 -25.31
CA GLY A 377 -21.46 -12.01 -26.60
C GLY A 377 -22.59 -12.85 -27.22
N LYS A 378 -23.36 -13.57 -26.39
CA LYS A 378 -24.55 -14.33 -26.83
C LYS A 378 -25.72 -13.44 -27.26
N VAL A 379 -25.92 -12.30 -26.58
CA VAL A 379 -27.06 -11.40 -26.82
C VAL A 379 -26.79 -10.42 -27.97
N PHE A 380 -25.56 -9.94 -28.11
CA PHE A 380 -25.21 -8.86 -29.04
C PHE A 380 -24.39 -9.29 -30.26
N GLY A 381 -24.02 -10.57 -30.36
CA GLY A 381 -23.19 -11.12 -31.46
C GLY A 381 -23.76 -10.99 -32.87
N GLY A 382 -24.95 -10.41 -33.05
CA GLY A 382 -25.58 -10.15 -34.35
C GLY A 382 -25.95 -8.68 -34.64
N THR A 383 -25.55 -7.70 -33.81
CA THR A 383 -26.01 -6.30 -33.95
C THR A 383 -24.89 -5.32 -34.36
N ARG A 384 -25.17 -4.38 -35.28
CA ARG A 384 -24.26 -3.32 -35.78
C ARG A 384 -23.90 -2.22 -34.74
N ILE A 385 -23.95 -2.53 -33.44
CA ILE A 385 -23.66 -1.56 -32.36
C ILE A 385 -22.19 -1.08 -32.41
N ALA A 386 -21.30 -1.88 -33.01
CA ALA A 386 -19.88 -1.57 -33.20
C ALA A 386 -19.59 -0.37 -34.13
N GLU A 387 -20.56 0.11 -34.91
CA GLU A 387 -20.37 1.25 -35.82
C GLU A 387 -20.48 2.62 -35.13
N ASN A 388 -21.02 2.67 -33.90
CA ASN A 388 -21.25 3.92 -33.20
C ASN A 388 -19.94 4.58 -32.70
N ARG A 389 -19.71 5.85 -33.03
CA ARG A 389 -18.49 6.61 -32.66
C ARG A 389 -18.23 6.63 -31.16
N LEU A 390 -19.28 6.67 -30.34
CA LEU A 390 -19.18 6.60 -28.88
C LEU A 390 -18.57 5.28 -28.38
N VAL A 391 -18.92 4.16 -29.01
CA VAL A 391 -18.39 2.82 -28.69
C VAL A 391 -16.92 2.71 -29.13
N LYS A 392 -16.52 3.39 -30.20
CA LYS A 392 -15.12 3.47 -30.66
C LYS A 392 -14.23 4.38 -29.78
N LEU A 393 -14.81 5.39 -29.13
CA LEU A 393 -14.08 6.29 -28.22
C LEU A 393 -13.90 5.71 -26.80
N LEU A 394 -14.79 4.82 -26.36
CA LEU A 394 -14.75 4.18 -25.05
C LEU A 394 -13.38 3.53 -24.72
N PRO A 395 -12.76 2.74 -25.62
CA PRO A 395 -11.42 2.18 -25.41
C PRO A 395 -10.31 3.22 -25.33
N VAL A 396 -10.44 4.36 -26.02
CA VAL A 396 -9.47 5.47 -26.00
C VAL A 396 -9.55 6.21 -24.66
N ALA A 397 -10.76 6.55 -24.21
CA ALA A 397 -11.00 7.18 -22.92
C ALA A 397 -10.50 6.31 -21.75
N SER A 398 -10.76 5.00 -21.79
CA SER A 398 -10.23 4.03 -20.83
C SER A 398 -8.70 4.03 -20.78
N ALA A 399 -8.02 4.03 -21.92
CA ALA A 399 -6.55 4.03 -21.98
C ALA A 399 -5.95 5.34 -21.45
N PHE A 400 -6.60 6.47 -21.72
CA PHE A 400 -6.22 7.77 -21.18
C PHE A 400 -6.32 7.82 -19.64
N VAL A 401 -7.42 7.30 -19.08
CA VAL A 401 -7.59 7.19 -17.62
C VAL A 401 -6.51 6.30 -17.00
N ILE A 402 -6.18 5.16 -17.62
CA ILE A 402 -5.10 4.27 -17.15
C ILE A 402 -3.75 5.02 -17.10
N ALA A 403 -3.41 5.76 -18.16
CA ALA A 403 -2.19 6.54 -18.21
C ALA A 403 -2.16 7.63 -17.12
N GLY A 404 -3.28 8.33 -16.91
CA GLY A 404 -3.42 9.32 -15.84
C GLY A 404 -3.24 8.72 -14.44
N VAL A 405 -3.82 7.55 -14.18
CA VAL A 405 -3.63 6.81 -12.92
C VAL A 405 -2.16 6.42 -12.72
N GLY A 406 -1.48 5.94 -13.77
CA GLY A 406 -0.05 5.65 -13.72
C GLY A 406 0.80 6.88 -13.36
N ALA A 407 0.48 8.05 -13.93
CA ALA A 407 1.16 9.30 -13.64
C ALA A 407 0.96 9.76 -12.18
N VAL A 408 -0.26 9.63 -11.65
CA VAL A 408 -0.57 9.95 -10.24
C VAL A 408 0.21 9.02 -9.29
N ILE A 409 0.27 7.72 -9.59
CA ILE A 409 1.05 6.77 -8.79
C ILE A 409 2.54 7.13 -8.79
N CYS A 410 3.11 7.48 -9.96
CA CYS A 410 4.50 7.96 -10.05
C CYS A 410 4.72 9.21 -9.20
N TYR A 411 3.84 10.21 -9.31
CA TYR A 411 3.95 11.46 -8.57
C TYR A 411 3.91 11.23 -7.04
N ASN A 412 2.92 10.48 -6.56
CA ASN A 412 2.76 10.17 -5.13
C ASN A 412 3.86 9.26 -4.57
N SER A 413 4.65 8.59 -5.43
CA SER A 413 5.78 7.75 -4.98
C SER A 413 7.07 8.54 -4.78
N VAL A 414 7.13 9.81 -5.25
CA VAL A 414 8.34 10.65 -5.27
C VAL A 414 8.13 11.99 -4.54
N ALA A 415 6.89 12.47 -4.46
CA ALA A 415 6.46 13.65 -3.71
C ALA A 415 6.11 13.31 -2.27
#